data_AF-A0A0U3HE63-F1
#
_entry.id   AF-A0A0U3HE63-F1
#
_cell.length_a   1.000
_cell.length_b   1.000
_cell.length_c   1.000
_cell.angle_alpha   90.00
_cell.angle_beta   90.00
_cell.angle_gamma   90.00
#
_symmetry.space_group_name_H-M   'P 1'
#
loop_
_entity.id
_entity.type
_entity.pdbx_description
1 polymer ?
#
loop_
_entity_poly.entity_id
_entity_poly.type
_entity_poly.pdbx_seq_one_letter_code
_entity_poly.pdbx_strand_id
1 'polypeptide(L)'
;MRSAWERCTARGLSRDLDGPREVLPDRTVEELRVASPLRAHVETVADLLGVARDPSEPRVAVLTAPDGTVLWRRGGRAPLGRADGLGFVEGAGWDEHGVGTNAIAQALRSGTAEELRGTEHFARAHSAWDCTSAPVRDPHGGEVLGVLDLSGPRGSATQDTRGLVRSAARVVETLLAAQAPARPRPAGPGAVPSLELRLLAEPATARVGGGEELPLPTRSAEILALLSLRERGWSAEEMAYALYGEQGSPGTVRTEIHRVRCRLGAVLTTGPYRFADPAGVTSDVARLRDALEHGEVARALSIYRQPLLRSSELLSIEEWRAELDRETAEAVRRSGDPRFAARWAHTEMGHAQGCG
;
A
#
# COMPACT_ATOMS: atom_id res chain seq x y z
N MET A 1 -19.61 -18.00 -6.33
CA MET A 1 -19.89 -17.77 -4.89
C MET A 1 -19.37 -18.89 -3.99
N ARG A 2 -19.67 -20.19 -4.24
CA ARG A 2 -19.18 -21.31 -3.40
C ARG A 2 -17.67 -21.27 -3.11
N SER A 3 -16.85 -21.11 -4.15
CA SER A 3 -15.39 -20.98 -4.01
C SER A 3 -14.94 -19.72 -3.26
N ALA A 4 -15.76 -18.67 -3.22
CA ALA A 4 -15.43 -17.44 -2.49
C ALA A 4 -15.67 -17.61 -0.98
N TRP A 5 -16.75 -18.29 -0.62
CA TRP A 5 -17.05 -18.59 0.78
C TRP A 5 -16.10 -19.63 1.36
N GLU A 6 -15.72 -20.65 0.60
CA GLU A 6 -14.71 -21.63 1.01
C GLU A 6 -13.39 -20.93 1.40
N ARG A 7 -12.97 -19.89 0.67
CA ARG A 7 -11.80 -19.07 1.05
C ARG A 7 -11.99 -18.32 2.35
N CYS A 8 -13.17 -17.72 2.57
CA CYS A 8 -13.46 -17.01 3.82
C CYS A 8 -13.44 -17.98 5.01
N THR A 9 -14.09 -19.14 4.88
CA THR A 9 -14.11 -20.18 5.92
C THR A 9 -12.72 -20.75 6.18
N ALA A 10 -11.91 -20.99 5.15
CA ALA A 10 -10.53 -21.44 5.30
C ALA A 10 -9.64 -20.44 6.05
N ARG A 11 -10.03 -19.16 6.10
CA ARG A 11 -9.37 -18.08 6.86
C ARG A 11 -10.02 -17.81 8.22
N GLY A 12 -10.90 -18.71 8.68
CA GLY A 12 -11.55 -18.62 9.99
C GLY A 12 -12.56 -17.47 10.12
N LEU A 13 -13.08 -16.93 9.02
CA LEU A 13 -14.17 -15.95 9.07
C LEU A 13 -15.49 -16.65 9.40
N SER A 14 -16.20 -16.13 10.40
CA SER A 14 -17.56 -16.57 10.72
C SER A 14 -18.57 -15.89 9.80
N ARG A 15 -19.67 -16.56 9.46
CA ARG A 15 -20.77 -15.89 8.75
C ARG A 15 -21.61 -14.98 9.66
N ASP A 16 -21.41 -15.09 10.96
CA ASP A 16 -22.09 -14.33 12.00
C ASP A 16 -21.19 -13.19 12.51
N LEU A 17 -20.32 -12.65 11.63
CA LEU A 17 -19.58 -11.42 11.91
C LEU A 17 -20.57 -10.24 12.00
N ASP A 18 -20.45 -9.47 13.07
CA ASP A 18 -21.31 -8.31 13.36
C ASP A 18 -20.76 -6.99 12.77
N GLY A 19 -19.62 -7.04 12.09
CA GLY A 19 -18.99 -5.87 11.47
C GLY A 19 -17.58 -6.15 10.94
N PRO A 20 -16.88 -5.13 10.43
CA PRO A 20 -15.49 -5.23 10.01
C PRO A 20 -14.58 -5.60 11.17
N ARG A 21 -13.60 -6.46 10.92
CA ARG A 21 -12.57 -6.82 11.91
C ARG A 21 -11.71 -5.64 12.36
N GLU A 22 -11.62 -4.60 11.54
CA GLU A 22 -10.73 -3.46 11.76
C GLU A 22 -11.41 -2.16 11.32
N VAL A 23 -11.26 -1.12 12.15
CA VAL A 23 -11.63 0.26 11.82
C VAL A 23 -10.45 1.17 12.20
N LEU A 24 -9.89 1.85 11.21
CA LEU A 24 -8.75 2.76 11.42
C LEU A 24 -9.17 4.02 12.20
N PRO A 25 -8.27 4.61 13.01
CA PRO A 25 -8.50 5.89 13.66
C PRO A 25 -8.69 7.04 12.66
N ASP A 26 -9.49 8.04 13.04
CA ASP A 26 -9.80 9.22 12.21
C ASP A 26 -8.57 9.93 11.65
N ARG A 27 -7.51 10.05 12.46
CA ARG A 27 -6.25 10.65 12.01
C ARG A 27 -5.67 9.91 10.82
N THR A 28 -5.60 8.58 10.89
CA THR A 28 -5.11 7.75 9.79
C THR A 28 -5.99 7.91 8.57
N VAL A 29 -7.32 7.90 8.74
CA VAL A 29 -8.27 8.12 7.64
C VAL A 29 -8.03 9.47 6.96
N GLU A 30 -7.80 10.54 7.71
CA GLU A 30 -7.51 11.86 7.13
C GLU A 30 -6.18 11.88 6.37
N GLU A 31 -5.14 11.23 6.90
CA GLU A 31 -3.87 11.05 6.19
C GLU A 31 -4.05 10.28 4.88
N LEU A 32 -4.92 9.26 4.85
CA LEU A 32 -5.27 8.52 3.63
C LEU A 32 -6.06 9.38 2.63
N ARG A 33 -7.00 10.19 3.10
CA ARG A 33 -7.78 11.12 2.26
C ARG A 33 -6.91 12.17 1.61
N VAL A 34 -5.99 12.77 2.37
CA VAL A 34 -5.06 13.79 1.87
C VAL A 34 -4.18 13.22 0.78
N ALA A 35 -3.69 11.99 0.95
CA ALA A 35 -2.82 11.32 -0.02
C ALA A 35 -3.56 10.76 -1.24
N SER A 36 -4.89 10.63 -1.19
CA SER A 36 -5.65 9.95 -2.23
C SER A 36 -5.99 10.89 -3.40
N PRO A 37 -5.67 10.50 -4.65
CA PRO A 37 -6.03 11.30 -5.83
C PRO A 37 -7.54 11.36 -6.06
N LEU A 38 -8.32 10.45 -5.44
CA LEU A 38 -9.77 10.42 -5.56
C LEU A 38 -10.45 11.56 -4.78
N ARG A 39 -9.74 12.23 -3.86
CA ARG A 39 -10.28 13.29 -3.00
C ARG A 39 -10.99 14.39 -3.80
N ALA A 40 -10.41 14.80 -4.94
CA ALA A 40 -10.96 15.88 -5.77
C ALA A 40 -12.26 15.48 -6.50
N HIS A 41 -12.61 14.19 -6.51
CA HIS A 41 -13.69 13.64 -7.34
C HIS A 41 -14.84 13.05 -6.52
N VAL A 42 -14.77 13.10 -5.19
CA VAL A 42 -15.80 12.52 -4.29
C VAL A 42 -17.19 13.08 -4.61
N GLU A 43 -17.32 14.40 -4.73
CA GLU A 43 -18.62 15.04 -5.00
C GLU A 43 -19.10 14.76 -6.43
N THR A 44 -18.19 14.72 -7.41
CA THR A 44 -18.52 14.34 -8.79
C THR A 44 -19.12 12.93 -8.85
N VAL A 45 -18.53 11.99 -8.12
CA VAL A 45 -19.04 10.62 -8.06
C VAL A 45 -20.39 10.56 -7.35
N ALA A 46 -20.56 11.29 -6.25
CA ALA A 46 -21.83 11.34 -5.53
C ALA A 46 -22.97 11.90 -6.40
N ASP A 47 -22.67 12.91 -7.21
CA ASP A 47 -23.60 13.47 -8.20
C ASP A 47 -23.91 12.47 -9.31
N LEU A 48 -22.90 11.82 -9.91
CA LEU A 48 -23.09 10.82 -10.98
C LEU A 48 -23.93 9.62 -10.54
N LEU A 49 -23.78 9.19 -9.27
CA LEU A 49 -24.56 8.10 -8.70
C LEU A 49 -25.92 8.53 -8.15
N GLY A 50 -26.25 9.82 -8.20
CA GLY A 50 -27.54 10.36 -7.76
C GLY A 50 -27.73 10.44 -6.25
N VAL A 51 -26.69 10.20 -5.44
CA VAL A 51 -26.81 10.15 -3.97
C VAL A 51 -26.60 11.50 -3.28
N ALA A 52 -26.11 12.51 -4.00
CA ALA A 52 -25.78 13.82 -3.43
C ALA A 52 -27.01 14.72 -3.20
N ARG A 53 -28.07 14.58 -4.01
CA ARG A 53 -29.12 15.61 -4.15
C ARG A 53 -30.54 15.14 -3.85
N ASP A 54 -30.75 13.84 -3.74
CA ASP A 54 -32.07 13.26 -3.45
C ASP A 54 -32.12 12.71 -2.02
N PRO A 55 -32.84 13.36 -1.09
CA PRO A 55 -33.01 12.87 0.28
C PRO A 55 -33.77 11.54 0.38
N SER A 56 -34.53 11.18 -0.66
CA SER A 56 -35.30 9.94 -0.75
C SER A 56 -34.48 8.77 -1.28
N GLU A 57 -33.28 9.03 -1.82
CA GLU A 57 -32.38 8.01 -2.33
C GLU A 57 -32.01 7.00 -1.22
N PRO A 58 -32.42 5.73 -1.35
CA PRO A 58 -32.19 4.73 -0.31
C PRO A 58 -30.77 4.14 -0.30
N ARG A 59 -29.91 4.52 -1.26
CA ARG A 59 -28.55 4.02 -1.43
C ARG A 59 -27.50 4.99 -0.87
N VAL A 60 -26.31 4.46 -0.62
CA VAL A 60 -25.09 5.20 -0.25
C VAL A 60 -24.01 4.92 -1.27
N ALA A 61 -23.30 5.96 -1.70
CA ALA A 61 -22.05 5.81 -2.42
C ALA A 61 -20.89 5.78 -1.45
N VAL A 62 -19.94 4.89 -1.69
CA VAL A 62 -18.73 4.72 -0.89
C VAL A 62 -17.52 4.73 -1.80
N LEU A 63 -16.49 5.48 -1.42
CA LEU A 63 -15.17 5.38 -2.04
C LEU A 63 -14.19 4.83 -1.01
N THR A 64 -13.46 3.79 -1.41
CA THR A 64 -12.43 3.16 -0.59
C THR A 64 -11.03 3.58 -1.02
N ALA A 65 -10.08 3.33 -0.13
CA ALA A 65 -8.68 3.18 -0.44
C ALA A 65 -8.46 1.87 -1.25
N PRO A 66 -7.29 1.70 -1.88
CA PRO A 66 -6.91 0.53 -2.68
C PRO A 66 -6.99 -0.81 -1.96
N ASP A 67 -6.89 -0.79 -0.64
CA ASP A 67 -6.91 -1.95 0.22
C ASP A 67 -8.32 -2.34 0.70
N GLY A 68 -9.35 -1.56 0.32
CA GLY A 68 -10.73 -1.73 0.75
C GLY A 68 -11.12 -0.91 1.97
N THR A 69 -10.23 -0.08 2.52
CA THR A 69 -10.55 0.82 3.64
C THR A 69 -11.52 1.91 3.20
N VAL A 70 -12.65 2.08 3.88
CA VAL A 70 -13.64 3.11 3.54
C VAL A 70 -13.09 4.51 3.83
N LEU A 71 -13.01 5.37 2.82
CA LEU A 71 -12.50 6.73 2.97
C LEU A 71 -13.61 7.78 2.94
N TRP A 72 -14.62 7.62 2.11
CA TRP A 72 -15.73 8.57 2.00
C TRP A 72 -17.05 7.84 1.83
N ARG A 73 -18.10 8.40 2.47
CA ARG A 73 -19.49 7.97 2.31
C ARG A 73 -20.36 9.15 1.91
N ARG A 74 -21.31 8.94 0.99
CA ARG A 74 -22.26 9.95 0.51
C ARG A 74 -23.64 9.34 0.37
N GLY A 75 -24.66 10.05 0.85
CA GLY A 75 -26.05 9.62 0.81
C GLY A 75 -26.88 10.31 1.88
N GLY A 76 -28.18 9.99 1.92
CA GLY A 76 -29.09 10.52 2.93
C GLY A 76 -28.77 10.04 4.35
N ARG A 77 -29.30 10.74 5.37
CA ARG A 77 -29.11 10.35 6.78
C ARG A 77 -29.63 8.95 7.10
N ALA A 78 -30.80 8.59 6.59
CA ALA A 78 -31.42 7.28 6.83
C ALA A 78 -30.62 6.10 6.26
N PRO A 79 -30.17 6.11 4.98
CA PRO A 79 -29.33 5.03 4.47
C PRO A 79 -27.93 5.01 5.11
N LEU A 80 -27.33 6.15 5.45
CA LEU A 80 -26.07 6.19 6.22
C LEU A 80 -26.22 5.58 7.62
N GLY A 81 -27.28 5.90 8.35
CA GLY A 81 -27.53 5.30 9.67
C GLY A 81 -27.77 3.78 9.63
N ARG A 82 -28.36 3.28 8.54
CA ARG A 82 -28.45 1.82 8.31
C ARG A 82 -27.08 1.21 8.03
N ALA A 83 -26.23 1.91 7.27
CA ALA A 83 -24.86 1.48 7.00
C ALA A 83 -24.00 1.45 8.27
N ASP A 84 -24.18 2.42 9.17
CA ASP A 84 -23.51 2.46 10.49
C ASP A 84 -23.79 1.19 11.31
N GLY A 85 -25.02 0.66 11.24
CA GLY A 85 -25.40 -0.58 11.92
C GLY A 85 -24.68 -1.84 11.42
N LEU A 86 -24.02 -1.78 10.26
CA LEU A 86 -23.14 -2.85 9.75
C LEU A 86 -21.65 -2.61 10.05
N GLY A 87 -21.32 -1.49 10.71
CA GLY A 87 -19.95 -1.00 10.76
C GLY A 87 -19.43 -0.56 9.39
N PHE A 88 -20.33 -0.18 8.46
CA PHE A 88 -19.93 0.39 7.16
C PHE A 88 -19.58 1.88 7.31
N VAL A 89 -18.54 2.12 8.11
CA VAL A 89 -18.07 3.43 8.56
C VAL A 89 -16.74 3.80 7.93
N GLU A 90 -16.39 5.08 7.98
CA GLU A 90 -15.07 5.54 7.53
C GLU A 90 -13.97 4.91 8.40
N GLY A 91 -12.88 4.50 7.76
CA GLY A 91 -11.80 3.72 8.38
C GLY A 91 -12.05 2.21 8.41
N ALA A 92 -13.26 1.72 8.15
CA ALA A 92 -13.55 0.29 8.16
C ALA A 92 -12.89 -0.45 6.98
N GLY A 93 -12.24 -1.59 7.25
CA GLY A 93 -11.70 -2.48 6.23
C GLY A 93 -12.77 -3.38 5.60
N TRP A 94 -13.17 -3.09 4.36
CA TRP A 94 -14.21 -3.83 3.62
C TRP A 94 -13.65 -4.80 2.57
N ASP A 95 -12.42 -5.25 2.75
CA ASP A 95 -11.81 -6.29 1.92
C ASP A 95 -12.32 -7.71 2.29
N GLU A 96 -11.83 -8.73 1.56
CA GLU A 96 -12.28 -10.12 1.80
C GLU A 96 -11.85 -10.61 3.20
N HIS A 97 -10.76 -10.08 3.77
CA HIS A 97 -10.30 -10.45 5.11
C HIS A 97 -11.11 -9.76 6.22
N GLY A 98 -11.55 -8.51 6.01
CA GLY A 98 -12.27 -7.73 7.00
C GLY A 98 -13.71 -8.17 7.23
N VAL A 99 -14.46 -8.43 6.15
CA VAL A 99 -15.91 -8.71 6.22
C VAL A 99 -16.35 -9.92 5.38
N GLY A 100 -15.39 -10.66 4.80
CA GLY A 100 -15.69 -11.77 3.90
C GLY A 100 -16.13 -11.34 2.50
N THR A 101 -16.75 -12.26 1.76
CA THR A 101 -17.25 -11.99 0.40
C THR A 101 -18.29 -10.86 0.41
N ASN A 102 -17.90 -9.71 -0.17
CA ASN A 102 -18.73 -8.54 -0.43
C ASN A 102 -18.33 -7.92 -1.79
N ALA A 103 -19.10 -6.96 -2.30
CA ALA A 103 -18.87 -6.37 -3.63
C ALA A 103 -17.52 -5.64 -3.77
N ILE A 104 -17.09 -4.86 -2.77
CA ILE A 104 -15.77 -4.20 -2.74
C ILE A 104 -14.66 -5.25 -2.83
N ALA A 105 -14.73 -6.28 -2.00
CA ALA A 105 -13.76 -7.37 -2.00
C ALA A 105 -13.73 -8.14 -3.32
N GLN A 106 -14.87 -8.37 -3.98
CA GLN A 106 -14.89 -9.01 -5.29
C GLN A 106 -14.24 -8.09 -6.34
N ALA A 107 -14.58 -6.81 -6.36
CA ALA A 107 -14.05 -5.84 -7.33
C ALA A 107 -12.53 -5.69 -7.21
N LEU A 108 -11.99 -5.66 -5.98
CA LEU A 108 -10.55 -5.66 -5.74
C LEU A 108 -9.85 -6.91 -6.31
N ARG A 109 -10.49 -8.08 -6.19
CA ARG A 109 -9.89 -9.35 -6.63
C ARG A 109 -10.04 -9.60 -8.13
N SER A 110 -11.21 -9.32 -8.71
CA SER A 110 -11.45 -9.55 -10.14
C SER A 110 -10.90 -8.42 -10.99
N GLY A 111 -10.69 -7.23 -10.41
CA GLY A 111 -10.32 -6.04 -11.14
C GLY A 111 -11.43 -5.54 -12.07
N THR A 112 -12.67 -5.99 -11.88
CA THR A 112 -13.83 -5.59 -12.70
C THR A 112 -14.97 -5.12 -11.81
N ALA A 113 -16.00 -4.53 -12.43
CA ALA A 113 -17.21 -4.17 -11.70
C ALA A 113 -17.94 -5.42 -11.23
N GLU A 114 -18.35 -5.50 -9.98
CA GLU A 114 -18.98 -6.66 -9.34
C GLU A 114 -20.29 -6.24 -8.68
N GLU A 115 -21.26 -7.14 -8.66
CA GLU A 115 -22.56 -6.93 -8.02
C GLU A 115 -22.88 -8.14 -7.16
N LEU A 116 -23.30 -7.88 -5.91
CA LEU A 116 -23.72 -8.91 -4.97
C LEU A 116 -25.08 -8.52 -4.38
N ARG A 117 -25.99 -9.49 -4.37
CA ARG A 117 -27.37 -9.30 -3.93
C ARG A 117 -27.67 -10.15 -2.70
N GLY A 118 -28.15 -9.50 -1.64
CA GLY A 118 -28.58 -10.12 -0.39
C GLY A 118 -27.68 -11.26 0.09
N THR A 119 -28.16 -12.51 -0.03
CA THR A 119 -27.49 -13.71 0.49
C THR A 119 -26.23 -14.14 -0.26
N GLU A 120 -25.82 -13.43 -1.31
CA GLU A 120 -24.50 -13.62 -1.93
C GLU A 120 -23.36 -13.09 -1.05
N HIS A 121 -23.66 -12.14 -0.18
CA HIS A 121 -22.73 -11.69 0.87
C HIS A 121 -22.41 -12.84 1.83
N PHE A 122 -21.14 -12.91 2.24
CA PHE A 122 -20.69 -13.93 3.19
C PHE A 122 -21.33 -13.76 4.57
N ALA A 123 -21.23 -12.56 5.13
CA ALA A 123 -21.79 -12.19 6.43
C ALA A 123 -23.32 -12.12 6.34
N ARG A 124 -24.02 -12.79 7.26
CA ARG A 124 -25.49 -12.84 7.27
C ARG A 124 -26.12 -11.49 7.54
N ALA A 125 -25.48 -10.65 8.35
CA ALA A 125 -25.90 -9.28 8.63
C ALA A 125 -26.07 -8.44 7.34
N HIS A 126 -25.32 -8.77 6.27
CA HIS A 126 -25.34 -8.04 5.01
C HIS A 126 -26.44 -8.53 4.05
N SER A 127 -27.20 -9.57 4.40
CA SER A 127 -28.23 -10.15 3.52
C SER A 127 -29.40 -9.21 3.19
N ALA A 128 -29.55 -8.13 3.95
CA ALA A 128 -30.51 -7.06 3.71
C ALA A 128 -30.04 -6.02 2.68
N TRP A 129 -28.86 -6.19 2.08
CA TRP A 129 -28.23 -5.22 1.20
C TRP A 129 -27.93 -5.79 -0.19
N ASP A 130 -28.05 -4.92 -1.20
CA ASP A 130 -27.49 -5.13 -2.52
C ASP A 130 -26.35 -4.11 -2.74
N CYS A 131 -25.22 -4.58 -3.22
CA CYS A 131 -23.99 -3.80 -3.35
C CYS A 131 -23.43 -3.96 -4.76
N THR A 132 -23.04 -2.84 -5.37
CA THR A 132 -22.41 -2.81 -6.70
C THR A 132 -21.14 -2.00 -6.63
N SER A 133 -20.00 -2.59 -6.95
CA SER A 133 -18.71 -1.91 -6.86
C SER A 133 -17.93 -1.98 -8.16
N ALA A 134 -17.11 -0.97 -8.43
CA ALA A 134 -16.15 -0.95 -9.53
C ALA A 134 -14.82 -0.36 -9.08
N PRO A 135 -13.67 -0.96 -9.47
CA PRO A 135 -12.38 -0.38 -9.18
C PRO A 135 -12.19 0.91 -9.99
N VAL A 136 -11.56 1.91 -9.37
CA VAL A 136 -11.05 3.11 -10.03
C VAL A 136 -9.56 2.95 -10.19
N ARG A 137 -9.05 3.07 -11.42
CA ARG A 137 -7.65 2.81 -11.75
C ARG A 137 -6.86 4.09 -11.99
N ASP A 138 -5.57 4.00 -11.70
CA ASP A 138 -4.59 4.96 -12.17
C ASP A 138 -4.52 4.87 -13.70
N PRO A 139 -4.81 5.96 -14.43
CA PRO A 139 -4.77 5.95 -15.90
C PRO A 139 -3.38 5.70 -16.48
N HIS A 140 -2.31 5.86 -15.69
CA HIS A 140 -0.93 5.64 -16.14
C HIS A 140 -0.40 4.26 -15.77
N GLY A 141 -0.60 3.86 -14.51
CA GLY A 141 -0.10 2.59 -13.97
C GLY A 141 -1.07 1.41 -14.14
N GLY A 142 -2.35 1.68 -14.37
CA GLY A 142 -3.41 0.66 -14.39
C GLY A 142 -3.76 0.09 -13.01
N GLU A 143 -3.04 0.52 -11.96
CA GLU A 143 -3.22 0.09 -10.58
C GLU A 143 -4.54 0.59 -10.01
N VAL A 144 -5.15 -0.17 -9.10
CA VAL A 144 -6.41 0.24 -8.45
C VAL A 144 -6.11 1.28 -7.39
N LEU A 145 -6.63 2.50 -7.56
CA LEU A 145 -6.53 3.62 -6.62
C LEU A 145 -7.57 3.57 -5.50
N GLY A 146 -8.59 2.75 -5.67
CA GLY A 146 -9.71 2.58 -4.75
C GLY A 146 -10.88 1.90 -5.43
N VAL A 147 -11.94 1.64 -4.68
CA VAL A 147 -13.18 1.08 -5.21
C VAL A 147 -14.30 2.07 -4.99
N LEU A 148 -15.07 2.30 -6.06
CA LEU A 148 -16.36 2.97 -5.98
C LEU A 148 -17.43 1.91 -5.73
N ASP A 149 -18.20 2.06 -4.66
CA ASP A 149 -19.31 1.21 -4.31
C ASP A 149 -20.62 2.00 -4.22
N LEU A 150 -21.72 1.39 -4.65
CA LEU A 150 -23.08 1.86 -4.45
C LEU A 150 -23.86 0.76 -3.74
N SER A 151 -24.26 1.03 -2.51
CA SER A 151 -24.89 0.08 -1.60
C SER A 151 -26.26 0.56 -1.17
N GLY A 152 -27.24 -0.34 -1.11
CA GLY A 152 -28.57 -0.01 -0.62
C GLY A 152 -29.34 -1.22 -0.13
N PRO A 153 -30.59 -1.02 0.34
CA PRO A 153 -31.43 -2.13 0.76
C PRO A 153 -31.68 -3.10 -0.38
N ARG A 154 -31.86 -4.38 -0.04
CA ARG A 154 -32.14 -5.44 -1.02
C ARG A 154 -33.33 -5.07 -1.90
N GLY A 155 -33.16 -5.23 -3.21
CA GLY A 155 -34.12 -4.80 -4.23
C GLY A 155 -33.89 -3.39 -4.77
N SER A 156 -32.95 -2.62 -4.22
CA SER A 156 -32.60 -1.29 -4.75
C SER A 156 -31.71 -1.33 -6.00
N ALA A 157 -31.04 -2.46 -6.26
CA ALA A 157 -30.21 -2.64 -7.45
C ALA A 157 -31.06 -2.98 -8.69
N THR A 158 -31.06 -2.08 -9.67
CA THR A 158 -31.70 -2.25 -10.99
C THR A 158 -30.76 -2.94 -11.97
N GLN A 159 -31.28 -3.34 -13.14
CA GLN A 159 -30.48 -3.96 -14.21
C GLN A 159 -29.29 -3.08 -14.67
N ASP A 160 -29.43 -1.75 -14.59
CA ASP A 160 -28.41 -0.81 -15.07
C ASP A 160 -27.39 -0.40 -14.00
N THR A 161 -27.59 -0.80 -12.74
CA THR A 161 -26.78 -0.32 -11.60
C THR A 161 -25.29 -0.62 -11.79
N ARG A 162 -24.94 -1.84 -12.22
CA ARG A 162 -23.55 -2.21 -12.56
C ARG A 162 -22.95 -1.38 -13.70
N GLY A 163 -23.77 -1.03 -14.70
CA GLY A 163 -23.36 -0.17 -15.81
C GLY A 163 -23.10 1.27 -15.36
N LEU A 164 -23.96 1.79 -14.47
CA LEU A 164 -23.83 3.12 -13.87
C LEU A 164 -22.55 3.24 -13.04
N VAL A 165 -22.33 2.34 -12.07
CA VAL A 165 -21.15 2.37 -11.19
C VAL A 165 -19.86 2.23 -11.99
N ARG A 166 -19.82 1.32 -12.97
CA ARG A 166 -18.67 1.17 -13.87
C ARG A 166 -18.41 2.44 -14.70
N SER A 167 -19.46 3.08 -15.19
CA SER A 167 -19.32 4.32 -15.97
C SER A 167 -18.82 5.46 -15.10
N ALA A 168 -19.33 5.59 -13.87
CA ALA A 168 -18.87 6.59 -12.91
C ALA A 168 -17.37 6.41 -12.58
N ALA A 169 -16.91 5.18 -12.36
CA ALA A 169 -15.49 4.89 -12.17
C ALA A 169 -14.64 5.34 -13.37
N ARG A 170 -15.07 5.02 -14.61
CA ARG A 170 -14.37 5.43 -15.84
C ARG A 170 -14.31 6.94 -16.05
N VAL A 171 -15.36 7.66 -15.64
CA VAL A 171 -15.35 9.13 -15.67
C VAL A 171 -14.25 9.66 -14.75
N VAL A 172 -14.14 9.13 -13.53
CA VAL A 172 -13.07 9.52 -12.59
C VAL A 172 -11.69 9.20 -13.17
N GLU A 173 -11.48 8.01 -13.74
CA GLU A 173 -10.22 7.63 -14.39
C GLU A 173 -9.83 8.61 -15.51
N THR A 174 -10.82 9.06 -16.29
CA THR A 174 -10.63 10.03 -17.37
C THR A 174 -10.24 11.42 -16.82
N LEU A 175 -10.89 11.86 -15.74
CA LEU A 175 -10.58 13.13 -15.08
C LEU A 175 -9.18 13.12 -14.44
N LEU A 176 -8.76 11.99 -13.87
CA LEU A 176 -7.41 11.81 -13.35
C LEU A 176 -6.36 11.90 -14.45
N ALA A 177 -6.64 11.29 -15.61
CA ALA A 177 -5.72 11.30 -16.76
C ALA A 177 -5.48 12.71 -17.29
N ALA A 178 -6.50 13.57 -17.23
CA ALA A 178 -6.42 14.95 -17.71
C ALA A 178 -5.63 15.89 -16.77
N GLN A 179 -5.44 15.53 -15.50
CA GLN A 179 -4.79 16.36 -14.48
C GLN A 179 -3.30 16.03 -14.27
N ALA A 180 -2.84 14.88 -14.77
CA ALA A 180 -1.46 14.45 -14.57
C ALA A 180 -0.53 15.01 -15.66
N PRO A 181 0.69 15.48 -15.31
CA PRO A 181 1.72 15.74 -16.31
C PRO A 181 2.08 14.43 -17.04
N ALA A 182 2.39 14.55 -18.34
CA ALA A 182 2.75 13.41 -19.18
C ALA A 182 3.98 12.67 -18.61
N ARG A 183 3.76 11.57 -17.89
CA ARG A 183 4.82 10.69 -17.41
C ARG A 183 5.29 9.79 -18.57
N PRO A 184 6.59 9.53 -18.73
CA PRO A 184 7.09 8.66 -19.80
C PRO A 184 6.38 7.29 -19.75
N ARG A 185 5.96 6.84 -20.94
CA ARG A 185 5.24 5.59 -21.16
C ARG A 185 6.05 4.41 -20.61
N PRO A 186 5.45 3.47 -19.86
CA PRO A 186 6.17 2.29 -19.40
C PRO A 186 6.75 1.51 -20.60
N ALA A 187 7.97 1.03 -20.44
CA ALA A 187 8.70 0.26 -21.45
C ALA A 187 8.05 -1.13 -21.61
N GLY A 188 7.19 -1.28 -22.63
CA GLY A 188 6.70 -2.57 -23.12
C GLY A 188 5.78 -3.37 -22.18
N PRO A 189 4.88 -4.22 -22.70
CA PRO A 189 4.12 -5.14 -21.86
C PRO A 189 5.02 -6.29 -21.39
N GLY A 190 5.28 -6.37 -20.08
CA GLY A 190 5.81 -7.58 -19.41
C GLY A 190 7.19 -7.50 -18.77
N ALA A 191 7.95 -6.41 -18.95
CA ALA A 191 9.24 -6.24 -18.27
C ALA A 191 9.02 -5.51 -16.93
N VAL A 192 9.38 -6.13 -15.81
CA VAL A 192 9.49 -5.42 -14.52
C VAL A 192 10.67 -4.46 -14.65
N PRO A 193 10.50 -3.15 -14.38
CA PRO A 193 11.60 -2.21 -14.50
C PRO A 193 12.64 -2.48 -13.41
N SER A 194 13.92 -2.32 -13.73
CA SER A 194 14.99 -2.39 -12.72
C SER A 194 14.77 -1.31 -11.65
N LEU A 195 15.17 -1.61 -10.42
CA LEU A 195 15.02 -0.71 -9.29
C LEU A 195 16.38 -0.51 -8.63
N GLU A 196 16.81 0.74 -8.53
CA GLU A 196 18.01 1.10 -7.79
C GLU A 196 17.63 1.89 -6.54
N LEU A 197 18.06 1.41 -5.38
CA LEU A 197 17.77 2.01 -4.08
C LEU A 197 19.04 2.66 -3.51
N ARG A 198 18.88 3.87 -2.97
CA ARG A 198 19.92 4.51 -2.17
C ARG A 198 19.39 4.74 -0.76
N LEU A 199 19.67 3.78 0.11
CA LEU A 199 19.25 3.75 1.50
C LEU A 199 20.33 4.32 2.45
N LEU A 200 21.55 4.50 1.93
CA LEU A 200 22.66 5.21 2.54
C LEU A 200 22.72 6.67 2.03
N ALA A 201 21.58 7.22 1.63
CA ALA A 201 21.37 8.60 1.14
C ALA A 201 20.41 9.38 2.07
N GLU A 202 20.54 10.71 2.11
CA GLU A 202 19.65 11.61 2.86
C GLU A 202 19.23 12.77 1.94
N PRO A 203 17.94 12.86 1.54
CA PRO A 203 16.92 11.84 1.74
C PRO A 203 17.25 10.54 0.99
N ALA A 204 16.67 9.42 1.42
CA ALA A 204 16.74 8.17 0.67
C ALA A 204 16.09 8.34 -0.72
N THR A 205 16.58 7.62 -1.73
CA THR A 205 16.07 7.75 -3.10
C THR A 205 15.87 6.40 -3.79
N ALA A 206 15.05 6.40 -4.82
CA ALA A 206 14.86 5.27 -5.73
C ALA A 206 14.90 5.72 -7.19
N ARG A 207 15.47 4.88 -8.06
CA ARG A 207 15.48 5.07 -9.50
C ARG A 207 14.89 3.84 -10.18
N VAL A 208 13.91 4.04 -11.06
CA VAL A 208 13.17 2.96 -11.74
C VAL A 208 13.50 2.97 -13.23
N GLY A 209 13.93 1.83 -13.78
CA GLY A 209 14.21 1.63 -15.20
C GLY A 209 15.25 2.60 -15.77
N GLY A 210 16.20 3.06 -14.95
CA GLY A 210 17.19 4.08 -15.34
C GLY A 210 16.63 5.50 -15.50
N GLY A 211 15.40 5.76 -15.03
CA GLY A 211 14.76 7.07 -15.07
C GLY A 211 15.33 8.08 -14.07
N GLU A 212 14.53 9.09 -13.71
CA GLU A 212 14.92 10.07 -12.70
C GLU A 212 15.01 9.46 -11.29
N GLU A 213 15.88 10.04 -10.47
CA GLU A 213 16.04 9.69 -9.07
C GLU A 213 14.93 10.37 -8.24
N LEU A 214 14.10 9.56 -7.60
CA LEU A 214 12.93 9.99 -6.86
C LEU A 214 13.23 9.97 -5.35
N PRO A 215 12.96 11.06 -4.61
CA PRO A 215 13.06 11.04 -3.15
C PRO A 215 12.00 10.09 -2.55
N LEU A 216 12.41 9.33 -1.54
CA LEU A 216 11.56 8.41 -0.79
C LEU A 216 11.20 9.03 0.56
N PRO A 217 9.90 9.11 0.90
CA PRO A 217 9.47 9.32 2.28
C PRO A 217 10.00 8.21 3.17
N THR A 218 10.23 8.53 4.45
CA THR A 218 10.78 7.60 5.45
C THR A 218 10.08 6.25 5.42
N ARG A 219 8.75 6.22 5.49
CA ARG A 219 7.97 4.97 5.50
C ARG A 219 8.16 4.11 4.24
N SER A 220 8.25 4.75 3.06
CA SER A 220 8.52 4.03 1.82
C SER A 220 9.92 3.45 1.79
N ALA A 221 10.92 4.20 2.29
CA ALA A 221 12.29 3.74 2.37
C ALA A 221 12.44 2.57 3.36
N GLU A 222 11.77 2.64 4.52
CA GLU A 222 11.70 1.55 5.51
C GLU A 222 11.10 0.28 4.92
N ILE A 223 9.98 0.38 4.21
CA ILE A 223 9.34 -0.76 3.53
C ILE A 223 10.31 -1.40 2.53
N LEU A 224 10.96 -0.61 1.68
CA LEU A 224 11.89 -1.11 0.67
C LEU A 224 13.14 -1.75 1.30
N ALA A 225 13.62 -1.20 2.42
CA ALA A 225 14.69 -1.77 3.22
C ALA A 225 14.28 -3.13 3.80
N LEU A 226 13.12 -3.22 4.46
CA LEU A 226 12.59 -4.47 5.00
C LEU A 226 12.35 -5.54 3.92
N LEU A 227 11.87 -5.14 2.74
CA LEU A 227 11.69 -6.05 1.60
C LEU A 227 13.04 -6.59 1.10
N SER A 228 14.11 -5.80 1.20
CA SER A 228 15.47 -6.23 0.82
C SER A 228 16.07 -7.25 1.78
N LEU A 229 15.57 -7.35 3.01
CA LEU A 229 16.05 -8.31 4.02
C LEU A 229 15.54 -9.73 3.81
N ARG A 230 14.52 -9.96 2.95
CA ARG A 230 13.96 -11.30 2.77
C ARG A 230 13.31 -11.59 1.43
N GLU A 231 13.76 -12.67 0.82
CA GLU A 231 13.28 -13.17 -0.48
C GLU A 231 11.87 -13.77 -0.41
N ARG A 232 11.51 -14.43 0.70
CA ARG A 232 10.20 -15.10 0.88
C ARG A 232 9.00 -14.15 0.81
N GLY A 233 9.22 -12.85 1.01
CA GLY A 233 8.19 -11.81 1.04
C GLY A 233 7.38 -11.74 2.34
N TRP A 234 6.78 -10.60 2.62
CA TRP A 234 6.05 -10.26 3.85
C TRP A 234 4.55 -10.50 3.72
N SER A 235 3.94 -11.13 4.72
CA SER A 235 2.49 -10.99 4.89
C SER A 235 2.14 -9.57 5.31
N ALA A 236 0.87 -9.19 5.18
CA ALA A 236 0.41 -7.87 5.63
C ALA A 236 0.53 -7.73 7.15
N GLU A 237 0.26 -8.81 7.88
CA GLU A 237 0.39 -8.89 9.34
C GLU A 237 1.85 -8.79 9.78
N GLU A 238 2.77 -9.54 9.15
CA GLU A 238 4.20 -9.49 9.48
C GLU A 238 4.79 -8.09 9.24
N MET A 239 4.45 -7.48 8.10
CA MET A 239 4.93 -6.14 7.78
C MET A 239 4.32 -5.09 8.71
N ALA A 240 3.07 -5.29 9.14
CA ALA A 240 2.41 -4.37 10.08
C ALA A 240 3.13 -4.37 11.42
N TYR A 241 3.43 -5.57 11.91
CA TYR A 241 4.21 -5.72 13.15
C TYR A 241 5.61 -5.12 13.02
N ALA A 242 6.30 -5.34 11.90
CA ALA A 242 7.65 -4.79 11.70
C ALA A 242 7.68 -3.25 11.60
N LEU A 243 6.66 -2.62 11.02
CA LEU A 243 6.61 -1.16 10.82
C LEU A 243 6.03 -0.39 12.01
N TYR A 244 5.12 -1.01 12.76
CA TYR A 244 4.28 -0.30 13.75
C TYR A 244 4.14 -1.05 15.09
N GLY A 245 4.78 -2.23 15.24
CA GLY A 245 4.66 -3.06 16.43
C GLY A 245 3.25 -3.60 16.65
N GLU A 246 2.84 -3.72 17.92
CA GLU A 246 1.51 -4.25 18.30
C GLU A 246 0.34 -3.37 17.85
N GLN A 247 0.59 -2.09 17.58
CA GLN A 247 -0.41 -1.14 17.07
C GLN A 247 -0.55 -1.21 15.54
N GLY A 248 0.28 -2.02 14.89
CA GLY A 248 0.27 -2.17 13.44
C GLY A 248 -0.94 -2.91 12.93
N SER A 249 -1.48 -2.42 11.81
CA SER A 249 -2.61 -3.06 11.16
C SER A 249 -2.34 -3.45 9.70
N PRO A 250 -2.84 -4.61 9.24
CA PRO A 250 -2.69 -5.04 7.85
C PRO A 250 -3.26 -4.03 6.83
N GLY A 251 -4.34 -3.32 7.17
CA GLY A 251 -4.91 -2.27 6.32
C GLY A 251 -3.92 -1.13 6.09
N THR A 252 -3.34 -0.60 7.17
CA THR A 252 -2.34 0.47 7.10
C THR A 252 -1.17 0.10 6.19
N VAL A 253 -0.66 -1.14 6.32
CA VAL A 253 0.43 -1.64 5.46
C VAL A 253 0.03 -1.71 4.00
N ARG A 254 -1.13 -2.27 3.66
CA ARG A 254 -1.57 -2.37 2.26
C ARG A 254 -1.64 -1.00 1.63
N THR A 255 -2.08 0.00 2.40
CA THR A 255 -2.12 1.38 1.95
C THR A 255 -0.71 1.95 1.71
N GLU A 256 0.25 1.70 2.61
CA GLU A 256 1.65 2.10 2.39
C GLU A 256 2.29 1.39 1.18
N ILE A 257 2.04 0.08 1.01
CA ILE A 257 2.50 -0.68 -0.15
C ILE A 257 1.92 -0.12 -1.44
N HIS A 258 0.64 0.26 -1.43
CA HIS A 258 0.04 0.93 -2.57
C HIS A 258 0.72 2.28 -2.87
N ARG A 259 1.00 3.11 -1.84
CA ARG A 259 1.73 4.38 -2.02
C ARG A 259 3.10 4.15 -2.67
N VAL A 260 3.82 3.10 -2.26
CA VAL A 260 5.09 2.70 -2.90
C VAL A 260 4.88 2.33 -4.36
N ARG A 261 3.85 1.53 -4.68
CA ARG A 261 3.52 1.10 -6.06
C ARG A 261 3.09 2.26 -6.95
N CYS A 262 2.33 3.24 -6.47
CA CYS A 262 2.02 4.44 -7.25
C CYS A 262 3.26 5.27 -7.59
N ARG A 263 4.22 5.35 -6.65
CA ARG A 263 5.44 6.12 -6.87
C ARG A 263 6.40 5.39 -7.82
N LEU A 264 6.63 4.10 -7.59
CA LEU A 264 7.67 3.31 -8.24
C LEU A 264 7.17 2.38 -9.35
N GLY A 265 5.85 2.29 -9.56
CA GLY A 265 5.22 1.36 -10.50
C GLY A 265 5.12 -0.06 -9.94
N ALA A 266 4.99 -1.04 -10.85
CA ALA A 266 4.79 -2.45 -10.53
C ALA A 266 6.08 -3.17 -10.08
N VAL A 267 6.89 -2.54 -9.23
CA VAL A 267 8.14 -3.13 -8.69
C VAL A 267 7.88 -4.07 -7.50
N LEU A 268 6.67 -4.06 -6.93
CA LEU A 268 6.27 -4.92 -5.81
C LEU A 268 5.10 -5.84 -6.18
N THR A 269 5.09 -7.04 -5.60
CA THR A 269 3.96 -7.97 -5.65
C THR A 269 2.81 -7.52 -4.74
N THR A 270 1.59 -8.01 -5.01
CA THR A 270 0.38 -7.71 -4.23
C THR A 270 0.21 -8.57 -2.97
N GLY A 271 0.98 -9.65 -2.84
CA GLY A 271 0.96 -10.53 -1.67
C GLY A 271 1.54 -11.92 -1.98
N PRO A 272 2.40 -12.49 -1.10
CA PRO A 272 3.16 -11.78 -0.06
C PRO A 272 4.04 -10.69 -0.68
N TYR A 273 4.23 -9.57 0.03
CA TYR A 273 4.96 -8.39 -0.44
C TYR A 273 6.44 -8.71 -0.61
N ARG A 274 6.92 -8.62 -1.85
CA ARG A 274 8.32 -8.76 -2.25
C ARG A 274 8.55 -7.94 -3.51
N PHE A 275 9.81 -7.76 -3.88
CA PHE A 275 10.14 -7.25 -5.20
C PHE A 275 9.62 -8.20 -6.28
N ALA A 276 8.99 -7.63 -7.31
CA ALA A 276 8.44 -8.40 -8.43
C ALA A 276 9.54 -9.07 -9.25
N ASP A 277 10.71 -8.43 -9.36
CA ASP A 277 11.94 -8.99 -9.91
C ASP A 277 13.10 -8.70 -8.96
N PRO A 278 13.42 -9.61 -8.01
CA PRO A 278 14.52 -9.42 -7.08
C PRO A 278 15.89 -9.26 -7.76
N ALA A 279 16.10 -9.90 -8.92
CA ALA A 279 17.38 -9.80 -9.64
C ALA A 279 17.57 -8.43 -10.30
N GLY A 280 16.48 -7.74 -10.61
CA GLY A 280 16.47 -6.37 -11.12
C GLY A 280 16.63 -5.29 -10.04
N VAL A 281 16.74 -5.66 -8.76
CA VAL A 281 16.88 -4.72 -7.64
C VAL A 281 18.33 -4.60 -7.22
N THR A 282 18.84 -3.36 -7.21
CA THR A 282 20.17 -3.04 -6.66
C THR A 282 20.03 -2.03 -5.54
N SER A 283 20.92 -2.09 -4.56
CA SER A 283 21.01 -1.09 -3.50
C SER A 283 22.45 -0.70 -3.21
N ASP A 284 22.66 0.52 -2.71
CA ASP A 284 23.94 0.92 -2.14
C ASP A 284 24.35 0.07 -0.94
N VAL A 285 23.40 -0.45 -0.16
CA VAL A 285 23.69 -1.42 0.92
C VAL A 285 24.22 -2.75 0.37
N ALA A 286 23.60 -3.30 -0.68
CA ALA A 286 24.09 -4.53 -1.32
C ALA A 286 25.49 -4.33 -1.90
N ARG A 287 25.74 -3.17 -2.54
CA ARG A 287 27.07 -2.81 -3.05
C ARG A 287 28.11 -2.61 -1.94
N LEU A 288 27.70 -2.10 -0.78
CA LEU A 288 28.57 -2.00 0.39
C LEU A 288 28.97 -3.39 0.87
N ARG A 289 28.01 -4.30 1.07
CA ARG A 289 28.28 -5.67 1.50
C ARG A 289 29.16 -6.44 0.53
N ASP A 290 28.88 -6.34 -0.77
CA ASP A 290 29.73 -6.90 -1.83
C ASP A 290 31.18 -6.40 -1.74
N ALA A 291 31.39 -5.09 -1.55
CA ALA A 291 32.72 -4.52 -1.38
C ALA A 291 33.41 -5.02 -0.09
N LEU A 292 32.67 -5.18 1.01
CA LEU A 292 33.21 -5.69 2.27
C LEU A 292 33.60 -7.17 2.18
N GLU A 293 32.79 -7.99 1.51
CA GLU A 293 33.04 -9.42 1.28
C GLU A 293 34.31 -9.64 0.45
N HIS A 294 34.51 -8.83 -0.59
CA HIS A 294 35.70 -8.88 -1.45
C HIS A 294 36.92 -8.12 -0.88
N GLY A 295 36.82 -7.57 0.33
CA GLY A 295 37.91 -6.84 0.98
C GLY A 295 38.27 -5.49 0.34
N GLU A 296 37.39 -4.93 -0.50
CA GLU A 296 37.54 -3.65 -1.18
C GLU A 296 37.24 -2.46 -0.23
N VAL A 297 38.01 -2.34 0.86
CA VAL A 297 37.76 -1.36 1.95
C VAL A 297 37.68 0.09 1.45
N ALA A 298 38.51 0.47 0.47
CA ALA A 298 38.46 1.80 -0.13
C ALA A 298 37.10 2.12 -0.79
N ARG A 299 36.52 1.13 -1.48
CA ARG A 299 35.21 1.22 -2.14
C ARG A 299 34.10 1.20 -1.09
N ALA A 300 34.17 0.30 -0.11
CA ALA A 300 33.22 0.25 1.00
C ALA A 300 33.09 1.62 1.70
N LEU A 301 34.20 2.25 2.08
CA LEU A 301 34.21 3.58 2.70
C LEU A 301 33.76 4.71 1.75
N SER A 302 33.78 4.50 0.43
CA SER A 302 33.23 5.46 -0.54
C SER A 302 31.71 5.40 -0.65
N ILE A 303 31.15 4.21 -0.42
CA ILE A 303 29.72 3.94 -0.42
C ILE A 303 29.12 4.36 0.93
N TYR A 304 29.72 3.89 2.03
CA TYR A 304 29.18 4.08 3.38
C TYR A 304 29.56 5.43 3.98
N ARG A 305 28.89 6.48 3.51
CA ARG A 305 29.14 7.87 3.95
C ARG A 305 28.21 8.35 5.06
N GLN A 306 27.15 7.60 5.34
CA GLN A 306 26.22 7.89 6.41
C GLN A 306 25.47 6.63 6.84
N PRO A 307 24.87 6.63 8.04
CA PRO A 307 24.14 5.48 8.55
C PRO A 307 22.93 5.14 7.68
N LEU A 308 22.62 3.84 7.62
CA LEU A 308 21.43 3.32 6.97
C LEU A 308 20.15 4.00 7.52
N LEU A 309 19.39 4.65 6.62
CA LEU A 309 18.12 5.30 6.93
C LEU A 309 18.14 6.04 8.28
N ARG A 310 19.07 6.99 8.43
CA ARG A 310 19.37 7.73 9.67
C ARG A 310 18.15 8.07 10.53
N SER A 311 17.10 8.61 9.91
CA SER A 311 15.91 9.10 10.62
C SER A 311 14.93 8.00 11.03
N SER A 312 15.19 6.74 10.69
CA SER A 312 14.31 5.62 11.04
C SER A 312 14.59 5.13 12.46
N GLU A 313 13.51 4.91 13.20
CA GLU A 313 13.46 4.40 14.57
C GLU A 313 12.95 2.94 14.62
N LEU A 314 12.87 2.25 13.48
CA LEU A 314 12.46 0.84 13.46
C LEU A 314 13.58 -0.05 13.98
N LEU A 315 13.28 -0.87 14.97
CA LEU A 315 14.24 -1.79 15.60
C LEU A 315 15.02 -2.62 14.56
N SER A 316 14.33 -3.20 13.56
CA SER A 316 14.99 -4.00 12.53
C SER A 316 15.97 -3.19 11.65
N ILE A 317 15.73 -1.89 11.48
CA ILE A 317 16.63 -1.00 10.72
C ILE A 317 17.78 -0.53 11.61
N GLU A 318 17.53 -0.27 12.90
CA GLU A 318 18.59 0.03 13.88
C GLU A 318 19.57 -1.14 14.03
N GLU A 319 19.05 -2.37 14.16
CA GLU A 319 19.85 -3.60 14.21
C GLU A 319 20.70 -3.75 12.94
N TRP A 320 20.08 -3.53 11.77
CA TRP A 320 20.79 -3.62 10.50
C TRP A 320 21.86 -2.53 10.34
N ARG A 321 21.57 -1.29 10.78
CA ARG A 321 22.54 -0.19 10.81
C ARG A 321 23.75 -0.54 11.69
N ALA A 322 23.50 -1.05 12.90
CA ALA A 322 24.56 -1.47 13.82
C ALA A 322 25.39 -2.65 13.26
N GLU A 323 24.76 -3.55 12.50
CA GLU A 323 25.47 -4.61 11.79
C GLU A 323 26.40 -4.07 10.70
N LEU A 324 25.93 -3.17 9.83
CA LEU A 324 26.76 -2.55 8.79
C LEU A 324 27.93 -1.76 9.38
N ASP A 325 27.70 -1.06 10.50
CA ASP A 325 28.75 -0.35 11.24
C ASP A 325 29.83 -1.32 11.74
N ARG A 326 29.41 -2.46 12.30
CA ARG A 326 30.32 -3.49 12.83
C ARG A 326 31.11 -4.16 11.71
N GLU A 327 30.44 -4.57 10.64
CA GLU A 327 31.06 -5.20 9.45
C GLU A 327 32.11 -4.28 8.82
N THR A 328 31.77 -3.00 8.65
CA THR A 328 32.69 -2.01 8.07
C THR A 328 33.89 -1.76 8.96
N ALA A 329 33.68 -1.57 10.27
CA ALA A 329 34.77 -1.37 11.23
C ALA A 329 35.71 -2.58 11.30
N GLU A 330 35.16 -3.80 11.22
CA GLU A 330 35.96 -5.02 11.19
C GLU A 330 36.79 -5.12 9.90
N ALA A 331 36.21 -4.80 8.74
CA ALA A 331 36.94 -4.78 7.47
C ALA A 331 38.09 -3.74 7.50
N VAL A 332 37.84 -2.57 8.08
CA VAL A 332 38.87 -1.52 8.28
C VAL A 332 40.00 -2.04 9.18
N ARG A 333 39.68 -2.66 10.32
CA ARG A 333 40.70 -3.26 11.21
C ARG A 333 41.49 -4.37 10.52
N ARG A 334 40.80 -5.28 9.82
CA ARG A 334 41.42 -6.39 9.08
C ARG A 334 42.35 -5.93 7.96
N SER A 335 42.08 -4.76 7.36
CA SER A 335 42.94 -4.22 6.30
C SER A 335 44.34 -3.84 6.78
N GLY A 336 44.50 -3.50 8.07
CA GLY A 336 45.75 -3.00 8.63
C GLY A 336 46.24 -1.66 8.08
N ASP A 337 45.50 -1.00 7.17
CA ASP A 337 45.91 0.27 6.56
C ASP A 337 45.48 1.46 7.45
N PRO A 338 46.44 2.22 8.02
CA PRO A 338 46.14 3.34 8.91
C PRO A 338 45.33 4.45 8.22
N ARG A 339 45.38 4.55 6.87
CA ARG A 339 44.58 5.53 6.12
C ARG A 339 43.10 5.19 6.14
N PHE A 340 42.75 3.91 6.09
CA PHE A 340 41.36 3.48 6.20
C PHE A 340 40.83 3.64 7.63
N ALA A 341 41.67 3.36 8.63
CA ALA A 341 41.33 3.61 10.04
C ALA A 341 41.04 5.10 10.30
N ALA A 342 41.91 6.00 9.81
CA ALA A 342 41.70 7.45 9.94
C ALA A 342 40.43 7.91 9.21
N ARG A 343 40.20 7.44 7.98
CA ARG A 343 38.99 7.77 7.21
C ARG A 343 37.71 7.29 7.90
N TRP A 344 37.70 6.08 8.45
CA TRP A 344 36.58 5.54 9.21
C TRP A 344 36.32 6.35 10.48
N ALA A 345 37.37 6.69 11.23
CA ALA A 345 37.27 7.48 12.45
C ALA A 345 36.66 8.87 12.22
N HIS A 346 36.78 9.45 11.03
CA HIS A 346 36.13 10.72 10.65
C HIS A 346 34.68 10.59 10.18
N THR A 347 34.14 9.37 10.12
CA THR A 347 32.72 9.15 9.89
C THR A 347 31.97 9.14 11.22
N GLU A 348 30.69 9.48 11.20
CA GLU A 348 29.83 9.37 12.37
C GLU A 348 29.77 7.93 12.92
N MET A 349 29.68 6.95 12.01
CA MET A 349 29.63 5.54 12.36
C MET A 349 30.91 5.08 13.08
N GLY A 350 32.07 5.57 12.65
CA GLY A 350 33.35 5.27 13.30
C GLY A 350 33.53 6.00 14.64
N HIS A 351 33.05 7.24 14.75
CA HIS A 351 33.07 7.99 16.00
C HIS A 351 32.23 7.32 17.10
N ALA A 352 31.04 6.81 16.76
CA ALA A 352 30.15 6.16 17.72
C ALA A 352 30.76 4.88 18.35
N GLN A 353 31.66 4.19 17.65
CA GLN A 353 32.34 2.99 18.15
C GLN A 353 33.61 3.26 18.97
N GLY A 354 34.19 4.46 18.86
CA GLY A 354 35.41 4.84 19.57
C GLY A 354 35.19 5.32 21.01
N CYS A 355 33.94 5.48 21.44
CA CYS A 355 33.55 5.96 22.77
C CYS A 355 33.18 4.82 23.75
N GLY A 356 33.45 3.56 23.39
CA GLY A 356 33.15 2.36 24.18
C GLY A 356 34.35 1.79 24.93
#